data_AF-A0A923XH18-F1
#
_entry.id   AF-A0A923XH18-F1
#
_cell.length_a   1.000
_cell.length_b   1.000
_cell.length_c   1.000
_cell.angle_alpha   90.00
_cell.angle_beta   90.00
_cell.angle_gamma   90.00
#
_symmetry.space_group_name_H-M   'P 1'
#
loop_
_entity.id
_entity.type
_entity.pdbx_description
1 polymer ?
#
loop_
_entity_poly.entity_id
_entity_poly.type
_entity_poly.pdbx_seq_one_letter_code
_entity_poly.pdbx_strand_id
1 'polypeptide(L)'
;MAETQNKGASPASNELVSWLRMLALPLWIRAAISVLIVSVIASGLALLAHGIWAREAEQVSSAIALVTVSLPVLMIVIALVFGQNSDRKLKELTTQVLQHNIPDAVRANLSDAYGKVDIQTGVRGCGADYTLSLSMPGQELPFQQRFRVELNVRKANVCFWLANVALPARLDANSEAVAVFRHVILGALAEGYQLNDAPALSAGEPTSRGLLFFRSLDPEFLVRPDQRLYFVQDLSFCVRGFLDASLASTKQPQVRA
;
A
#
# COMPACT_ATOMS: atom_id res chain seq x y z
N MET A 1 46.39 15.21 -7.88
CA MET A 1 45.56 14.49 -6.91
C MET A 1 44.45 13.81 -7.68
N ALA A 2 44.52 12.49 -7.77
CA ALA A 2 43.62 11.66 -8.54
C ALA A 2 42.42 11.29 -7.68
N GLU A 3 41.21 11.62 -8.12
CA GLU A 3 39.98 11.13 -7.53
C GLU A 3 39.45 9.97 -8.38
N THR A 4 39.45 8.81 -7.74
CA THR A 4 39.18 7.50 -8.29
C THR A 4 37.71 7.40 -8.73
N GLN A 5 37.49 7.31 -10.04
CA GLN A 5 36.24 6.86 -10.62
C GLN A 5 35.90 5.46 -10.08
N ASN A 6 34.89 5.41 -9.20
CA ASN A 6 34.29 4.19 -8.73
C ASN A 6 33.46 3.56 -9.87
N LYS A 7 34.10 2.71 -10.67
CA LYS A 7 33.42 1.82 -11.64
C LYS A 7 32.72 0.69 -10.89
N GLY A 8 31.51 0.95 -10.41
CA GLY A 8 30.61 -0.06 -9.85
C GLY A 8 29.44 -0.36 -10.79
N ALA A 9 29.48 -1.55 -11.39
CA ALA A 9 28.40 -2.26 -12.12
C ALA A 9 27.78 -1.61 -13.39
N SER A 10 27.74 -2.40 -14.47
CA SER A 10 27.35 -1.99 -15.83
C SER A 10 25.83 -1.72 -15.99
N PRO A 11 25.40 -0.56 -16.55
CA PRO A 11 23.99 -0.19 -16.73
C PRO A 11 23.20 -1.13 -17.65
N ALA A 12 23.87 -1.84 -18.56
CA ALA A 12 23.24 -2.75 -19.51
C ALA A 12 22.60 -3.99 -18.86
N SER A 13 23.11 -4.44 -17.71
CA SER A 13 22.57 -5.60 -16.99
C SER A 13 21.20 -5.32 -16.37
N ASN A 14 21.00 -4.11 -15.83
CA ASN A 14 19.73 -3.67 -15.26
C ASN A 14 18.67 -3.43 -16.34
N GLU A 15 19.06 -2.92 -17.51
CA GLU A 15 18.13 -2.77 -18.64
C GLU A 15 17.65 -4.13 -19.16
N LEU A 16 18.55 -5.10 -19.39
CA LEU A 16 18.17 -6.44 -19.84
C LEU A 16 17.22 -7.15 -18.88
N VAL A 17 17.46 -7.03 -17.57
CA VAL A 17 16.55 -7.58 -16.54
C VAL A 17 15.20 -6.84 -16.54
N SER A 18 15.20 -5.53 -16.78
CA SER A 18 13.96 -4.75 -16.94
C SER A 18 13.16 -5.17 -18.18
N TRP A 19 13.82 -5.38 -19.32
CA TRP A 19 13.21 -5.87 -20.56
C TRP A 19 12.66 -7.29 -20.40
N LEU A 20 13.39 -8.17 -19.72
CA LEU A 20 12.92 -9.53 -19.38
C LEU A 20 11.71 -9.51 -18.44
N ARG A 21 11.66 -8.58 -17.48
CA ARG A 21 10.49 -8.39 -16.60
C ARG A 21 9.26 -7.86 -17.34
N MET A 22 9.43 -7.06 -18.39
CA MET A 22 8.33 -6.58 -19.25
C MET A 22 7.76 -7.69 -20.14
N LEU A 23 8.50 -8.76 -20.40
CA LEU A 23 7.98 -9.95 -21.09
C LEU A 23 7.06 -10.73 -20.15
N ALA A 24 5.77 -10.36 -20.15
CA ALA A 24 4.73 -11.02 -19.37
C ALA A 24 4.46 -12.44 -19.92
N LEU A 25 5.32 -13.40 -19.57
CA LEU A 25 5.15 -14.79 -20.00
C LEU A 25 3.91 -15.43 -19.35
N PRO A 26 3.02 -16.07 -20.13
CA PRO A 26 1.89 -16.78 -19.58
C PRO A 26 2.35 -17.90 -18.63
N LEU A 27 1.54 -18.17 -17.60
CA LEU A 27 1.90 -19.03 -16.47
C LEU A 27 2.36 -20.43 -16.92
N TRP A 28 1.74 -20.99 -17.97
CA TRP A 28 2.07 -22.31 -18.50
C TRP A 28 3.49 -22.37 -19.10
N ILE A 29 3.96 -21.30 -19.76
CA ILE A 29 5.32 -21.23 -20.30
C ILE A 29 6.33 -21.21 -19.16
N ARG A 30 6.06 -20.41 -18.13
CA ARG A 30 6.93 -20.34 -16.94
C ARG A 30 7.02 -21.68 -16.22
N ALA A 31 5.88 -22.37 -16.06
CA ALA A 31 5.84 -23.71 -15.48
C ALA A 31 6.66 -24.70 -16.32
N ALA A 32 6.49 -24.69 -17.65
CA ALA A 32 7.23 -25.56 -18.56
C ALA A 32 8.75 -25.31 -18.50
N ILE A 33 9.18 -24.04 -18.55
CA ILE A 33 10.61 -23.67 -18.44
C ILE A 33 11.17 -24.08 -17.07
N SER A 34 10.43 -23.85 -15.98
CA SER A 34 10.87 -24.22 -14.63
C SER A 34 11.05 -25.73 -14.51
N VAL A 35 10.08 -26.53 -15.00
CA VAL A 35 10.17 -28.00 -15.02
C VAL A 35 11.34 -28.47 -15.87
N LEU A 36 11.59 -27.85 -17.02
CA LEU A 36 12.71 -28.20 -17.90
C LEU A 36 14.06 -27.96 -17.21
N ILE A 37 14.27 -26.79 -16.59
CA ILE A 37 15.54 -26.51 -15.90
C ILE A 37 15.73 -27.39 -14.67
N VAL A 38 14.68 -27.58 -13.87
CA VAL A 38 14.74 -28.51 -12.72
C VAL A 38 15.10 -29.91 -13.18
N SER A 39 14.55 -30.36 -14.32
CA SER A 39 14.89 -31.66 -14.93
C SER A 39 16.35 -31.72 -15.38
N VAL A 40 16.88 -30.67 -16.02
CA VAL A 40 18.29 -30.59 -16.45
C VAL A 40 19.23 -30.63 -15.24
N ILE A 41 18.93 -29.88 -14.19
CA ILE A 41 19.74 -29.84 -12.97
C ILE A 41 19.65 -31.17 -12.23
N ALA A 42 18.46 -31.76 -12.10
CA ALA A 42 18.29 -33.08 -11.51
C ALA A 42 19.07 -34.14 -12.29
N SER A 43 19.09 -34.07 -13.62
CA SER A 43 19.87 -34.96 -14.47
C SER A 43 21.38 -34.77 -14.26
N GLY A 44 21.85 -33.52 -14.18
CA GLY A 44 23.24 -33.20 -13.85
C GLY A 44 23.67 -33.71 -12.48
N LEU A 45 22.83 -33.54 -11.47
CA LEU A 45 23.06 -34.05 -10.12
C LEU A 45 23.05 -35.59 -10.08
N ALA A 46 22.17 -36.23 -10.84
CA ALA A 46 22.12 -37.69 -10.95
C ALA A 46 23.38 -38.24 -11.63
N LEU A 47 23.84 -37.61 -12.71
CA LEU A 47 25.11 -37.95 -13.38
C LEU A 47 26.31 -37.73 -12.46
N LEU A 48 26.32 -36.64 -11.68
CA LEU A 48 27.36 -36.38 -10.70
C LEU A 48 27.40 -37.50 -9.63
N ALA A 49 26.24 -37.84 -9.06
CA ALA A 49 26.13 -38.88 -8.05
C ALA A 49 26.56 -40.26 -8.58
N HIS A 50 26.14 -40.58 -9.81
CA HIS A 50 26.52 -41.83 -10.47
C HIS A 50 28.03 -41.85 -10.78
N GLY A 51 28.59 -40.78 -11.33
CA GLY A 51 30.01 -40.68 -11.65
C GLY A 51 30.91 -40.78 -10.41
N ILE A 52 30.48 -40.19 -9.28
CA ILE A 52 31.18 -40.34 -7.99
C ILE A 52 31.12 -41.79 -7.50
N TRP A 53 29.96 -42.43 -7.62
CA TRP A 53 29.79 -43.84 -7.23
C TRP A 53 30.62 -44.79 -8.09
N ALA A 54 30.56 -44.63 -9.41
CA ALA A 54 31.29 -45.44 -10.39
C ALA A 54 32.79 -45.10 -10.46
N ARG A 55 33.23 -44.01 -9.81
CA ARG A 55 34.59 -43.45 -9.85
C ARG A 55 35.06 -43.07 -11.26
N GLU A 56 34.13 -42.61 -12.10
CA GLU A 56 34.41 -42.20 -13.47
C GLU A 56 34.64 -40.69 -13.56
N ALA A 57 35.91 -40.29 -13.70
CA ALA A 57 36.30 -38.87 -13.72
C ALA A 57 35.69 -38.08 -14.88
N GLU A 58 35.49 -38.71 -16.04
CA GLU A 58 34.89 -38.08 -17.21
C GLU A 58 33.43 -37.68 -16.95
N GLN A 59 32.64 -38.60 -16.37
CA GLN A 59 31.24 -38.34 -16.02
C GLN A 59 31.10 -37.22 -14.99
N VAL A 60 32.00 -37.19 -14.00
CA VAL A 60 32.03 -36.14 -12.98
C VAL A 60 32.32 -34.77 -13.60
N SER A 61 33.30 -34.69 -14.51
CA SER A 61 33.66 -33.45 -15.21
C SER A 61 32.49 -32.90 -16.04
N SER A 62 31.84 -33.76 -16.83
CA SER A 62 30.67 -33.39 -17.64
C SER A 62 29.49 -32.93 -16.79
N ALA A 63 29.24 -33.58 -15.65
CA ALA A 63 28.18 -33.20 -14.73
C ALA A 63 28.44 -31.82 -14.09
N ILE A 64 29.68 -31.54 -13.68
CA ILE A 64 30.08 -30.23 -13.13
C ILE A 64 29.88 -29.12 -14.17
N ALA A 65 30.29 -29.35 -15.41
CA ALA A 65 30.10 -28.39 -16.50
C ALA A 65 28.61 -28.09 -16.73
N LEU A 66 27.76 -29.13 -16.76
CA LEU A 66 26.32 -29.00 -16.98
C LEU A 66 25.63 -28.22 -15.85
N VAL A 67 25.96 -28.51 -14.59
CA VAL A 67 25.40 -27.78 -13.43
C VAL A 67 25.85 -26.32 -13.45
N THR A 68 27.13 -26.06 -13.77
CA THR A 68 27.69 -24.70 -13.78
C THR A 68 27.02 -23.83 -14.85
N VAL A 69 26.77 -24.37 -16.04
CA VAL A 69 26.06 -23.64 -17.12
C VAL A 69 24.58 -23.44 -16.79
N SER A 70 23.98 -24.36 -16.03
CA SER A 70 22.55 -24.30 -15.67
C SER A 70 22.27 -23.28 -14.56
N LEU A 71 23.24 -22.95 -13.71
CA LEU A 71 23.04 -22.09 -12.53
C LEU A 71 22.60 -20.65 -12.90
N PRO A 72 23.23 -19.93 -13.85
CA PRO A 72 22.77 -18.60 -14.24
C PRO A 72 21.37 -18.62 -14.85
N VAL A 73 21.05 -19.65 -15.64
CA VAL A 73 19.74 -19.82 -16.27
C VAL A 73 18.67 -20.06 -15.20
N LEU A 74 18.97 -20.89 -14.20
CA LEU A 74 18.10 -21.10 -13.04
C LEU A 74 17.82 -19.79 -12.31
N MET A 75 18.84 -18.95 -12.08
CA MET A 75 18.66 -17.66 -11.41
C MET A 75 17.71 -16.74 -12.17
N ILE A 76 17.83 -16.67 -13.50
CA ILE A 76 16.92 -15.90 -14.36
C ILE A 76 15.49 -16.42 -14.24
N VAL A 77 15.30 -17.75 -14.26
CA VAL A 77 13.97 -18.35 -14.18
C VAL A 77 13.33 -18.18 -12.82
N ILE A 78 14.10 -18.31 -11.73
CA ILE A 78 13.65 -17.96 -10.37
C ILE A 78 13.19 -16.49 -10.36
N ALA A 79 14.01 -15.56 -10.85
CA ALA A 79 13.64 -14.15 -10.89
C ALA A 79 12.35 -13.89 -11.70
N LEU A 80 12.14 -14.58 -12.82
CA LEU A 80 10.91 -14.48 -13.64
C LEU A 80 9.67 -15.06 -12.94
N VAL A 81 9.82 -16.20 -12.24
CA VAL A 81 8.71 -16.85 -11.55
C VAL A 81 8.26 -16.02 -10.35
N PHE A 82 9.20 -15.55 -9.53
CA PHE A 82 8.90 -14.77 -8.33
C PHE A 82 8.52 -13.31 -8.65
N GLY A 83 9.05 -12.73 -9.73
CA GLY A 83 8.83 -11.34 -10.10
C GLY A 83 7.41 -10.96 -10.55
N GLN A 84 6.55 -11.93 -10.90
CA GLN A 84 5.15 -11.65 -11.25
C GLN A 84 4.17 -12.00 -10.13
N ASN A 85 4.56 -12.90 -9.22
CA ASN A 85 3.78 -13.15 -8.00
C ASN A 85 3.77 -11.92 -7.09
N SER A 86 4.76 -11.02 -7.23
CA SER A 86 4.81 -9.76 -6.48
C SER A 86 3.61 -8.88 -6.74
N ASP A 87 3.16 -8.67 -7.98
CA ASP A 87 2.09 -7.72 -8.27
C ASP A 87 0.75 -8.18 -7.73
N ARG A 88 0.45 -9.48 -7.90
CA ARG A 88 -0.73 -10.09 -7.28
C ARG A 88 -0.64 -9.98 -5.76
N LYS A 89 0.53 -10.24 -5.18
CA LYS A 89 0.72 -10.14 -3.73
C LYS A 89 0.57 -8.70 -3.22
N LEU A 90 1.05 -7.71 -3.97
CA LEU A 90 0.89 -6.30 -3.65
C LEU A 90 -0.58 -5.87 -3.72
N LYS A 91 -1.35 -6.37 -4.70
CA LYS A 91 -2.81 -6.18 -4.74
C LYS A 91 -3.50 -6.80 -3.52
N GLU A 92 -3.17 -8.04 -3.19
CA GLU A 92 -3.70 -8.72 -1.99
C GLU A 92 -3.37 -7.94 -0.71
N LEU A 93 -2.14 -7.45 -0.56
CA LEU A 93 -1.71 -6.63 0.59
C LEU A 93 -2.43 -5.28 0.62
N THR A 94 -2.65 -4.65 -0.53
CA THR A 94 -3.43 -3.40 -0.63
C THR A 94 -4.87 -3.64 -0.17
N THR A 95 -5.49 -4.70 -0.67
CA THR A 95 -6.84 -5.12 -0.26
C THR A 95 -6.88 -5.43 1.23
N GLN A 96 -5.88 -6.12 1.77
CA GLN A 96 -5.78 -6.41 3.21
C GLN A 96 -5.70 -5.14 4.06
N VAL A 97 -4.90 -4.15 3.65
CA VAL A 97 -4.81 -2.87 4.36
C VAL A 97 -6.14 -2.13 4.36
N LEU A 98 -6.81 -2.06 3.20
CA LEU A 98 -8.06 -1.33 3.03
C LEU A 98 -9.28 -2.04 3.67
N GLN A 99 -9.37 -3.37 3.55
CA GLN A 99 -10.53 -4.13 4.03
C GLN A 99 -10.47 -4.48 5.51
N HIS A 100 -9.27 -4.67 6.05
CA HIS A 100 -9.08 -5.20 7.41
C HIS A 100 -8.28 -4.23 8.27
N ASN A 101 -7.02 -3.94 7.92
CA ASN A 101 -6.13 -3.25 8.85
C ASN A 101 -6.62 -1.84 9.23
N ILE A 102 -7.11 -1.05 8.26
CA ILE A 102 -7.65 0.29 8.53
C ILE A 102 -8.94 0.21 9.35
N PRO A 103 -10.00 -0.52 8.93
CA PRO A 103 -11.20 -0.68 9.73
C PRO A 103 -10.96 -1.19 11.15
N ASP A 104 -10.04 -2.14 11.33
CA ASP A 104 -9.77 -2.74 12.63
C ASP A 104 -9.05 -1.76 13.56
N ALA A 105 -8.07 -1.01 13.05
CA ALA A 105 -7.40 0.03 13.82
C ALA A 105 -8.36 1.17 14.20
N VAL A 106 -9.20 1.62 13.26
CA VAL A 106 -10.23 2.64 13.52
C VAL A 106 -11.24 2.14 14.54
N ARG A 107 -11.74 0.91 14.40
CA ARG A 107 -12.70 0.33 15.35
C ARG A 107 -12.12 0.24 16.74
N ALA A 108 -10.89 -0.27 16.89
CA ALA A 108 -10.23 -0.40 18.18
C ALA A 108 -10.05 0.98 18.86
N ASN A 109 -9.63 1.99 18.12
CA ASN A 109 -9.42 3.33 18.68
C ASN A 109 -10.74 4.05 19.03
N LEU A 110 -11.80 3.84 18.23
CA LEU A 110 -13.09 4.50 18.46
C LEU A 110 -13.96 3.76 19.48
N SER A 111 -13.86 2.43 19.61
CA SER A 111 -14.68 1.67 20.55
C SER A 111 -14.45 2.07 21.99
N ASP A 112 -13.21 2.44 22.34
CA ASP A 112 -12.84 2.89 23.67
C ASP A 112 -13.48 4.24 24.02
N ALA A 113 -13.70 5.11 23.02
CA ALA A 113 -14.23 6.45 23.21
C ALA A 113 -15.76 6.53 23.05
N TYR A 114 -16.34 5.73 22.14
CA TYR A 114 -17.72 5.86 21.69
C TYR A 114 -18.56 4.58 21.87
N GLY A 115 -17.98 3.49 22.37
CA GLY A 115 -18.67 2.21 22.51
C GLY A 115 -18.89 1.52 21.17
N LYS A 116 -20.15 1.30 20.77
CA LYS A 116 -20.46 0.56 19.54
C LYS A 116 -20.34 1.46 18.30
N VAL A 117 -19.33 1.20 17.48
CA VAL A 117 -19.09 1.89 16.20
C VAL A 117 -19.33 0.92 15.04
N ASP A 118 -20.24 1.28 14.14
CA ASP A 118 -20.43 0.56 12.88
C ASP A 118 -19.57 1.19 11.78
N ILE A 119 -18.83 0.36 11.06
CA ILE A 119 -17.92 0.78 9.98
C ILE A 119 -18.28 0.02 8.73
N GLN A 120 -18.89 0.72 7.77
CA GLN A 120 -19.18 0.19 6.46
C GLN A 120 -18.02 0.50 5.52
N THR A 121 -17.54 -0.53 4.82
CA THR A 121 -16.36 -0.42 3.94
C THR A 121 -16.72 -0.84 2.52
N GLY A 122 -16.49 0.03 1.54
CA GLY A 122 -16.68 -0.24 0.12
C GLY A 122 -15.36 -0.17 -0.64
N VAL A 123 -14.75 -1.32 -0.93
CA VAL A 123 -13.45 -1.38 -1.61
C VAL A 123 -13.60 -1.49 -3.12
N ARG A 124 -12.87 -0.64 -3.86
CA ARG A 124 -12.84 -0.59 -5.33
C ARG A 124 -11.41 -0.42 -5.82
N GLY A 125 -10.81 -1.49 -6.31
CA GLY A 125 -9.43 -1.47 -6.80
C GLY A 125 -8.44 -1.09 -5.70
N CYS A 126 -7.75 0.04 -5.86
CA CYS A 126 -6.77 0.57 -4.92
C CYS A 126 -7.34 1.60 -3.93
N GLY A 127 -8.67 1.79 -3.92
CA GLY A 127 -9.35 2.71 -3.01
C GLY A 127 -10.44 2.04 -2.19
N ALA A 128 -10.76 2.63 -1.05
CA ALA A 128 -11.88 2.24 -0.21
C ALA A 128 -12.60 3.46 0.35
N ASP A 129 -13.92 3.44 0.24
CA ASP A 129 -14.81 4.39 0.89
C ASP A 129 -15.26 3.80 2.24
N TYR A 130 -15.22 4.62 3.29
CA TYR A 130 -15.60 4.24 4.64
C TYR A 130 -16.69 5.17 5.16
N THR A 131 -17.71 4.57 5.78
CA THR A 131 -18.76 5.27 6.50
C THR A 131 -18.76 4.81 7.94
N LEU A 132 -18.44 5.74 8.85
CA LEU A 132 -18.51 5.53 10.28
C LEU A 132 -19.90 5.96 10.77
N SER A 133 -20.60 5.07 11.47
CA SER A 133 -21.88 5.38 12.10
C SER A 133 -21.77 5.21 13.62
N LEU A 134 -22.07 6.29 14.35
CA LEU A 134 -22.06 6.33 15.81
C LEU A 134 -23.47 6.46 16.35
N SER A 135 -23.85 5.55 17.25
CA SER A 135 -25.09 5.64 18.00
C SER A 135 -24.83 6.39 19.31
N MET A 136 -25.26 7.66 19.38
CA MET A 136 -25.12 8.48 20.57
C MET A 136 -26.39 8.41 21.44
N PRO A 137 -26.29 8.34 22.78
CA PRO A 137 -27.44 8.38 23.66
C PRO A 137 -28.25 9.67 23.44
N GLY A 138 -29.55 9.54 23.15
CA GLY A 138 -30.45 10.69 22.95
C GLY A 138 -30.54 11.23 21.52
N GLN A 139 -29.91 10.58 20.54
CA GLN A 139 -30.07 10.88 19.11
C GLN A 139 -30.85 9.77 18.40
N GLU A 140 -31.90 10.12 17.66
CA GLU A 140 -32.69 9.15 16.88
C GLU A 140 -31.95 8.62 15.65
N LEU A 141 -31.09 9.46 15.04
CA LEU A 141 -30.29 9.11 13.88
C LEU A 141 -28.81 9.02 14.25
N PRO A 142 -28.07 8.00 13.75
CA PRO A 142 -26.65 7.88 14.02
C PRO A 142 -25.88 9.02 13.38
N PHE A 143 -24.90 9.55 14.09
CA PHE A 143 -23.95 10.49 13.51
C PHE A 143 -23.06 9.77 12.49
N GLN A 144 -22.93 10.33 11.29
CA GLN A 144 -22.16 9.72 10.21
C GLN A 144 -20.95 10.57 9.81
N GLN A 145 -19.77 9.95 9.79
CA GLN A 145 -18.55 10.53 9.22
C GLN A 145 -18.05 9.65 8.08
N ARG A 146 -17.89 10.25 6.90
CA ARG A 146 -17.38 9.56 5.72
C ARG A 146 -15.95 9.96 5.43
N PHE A 147 -15.14 8.99 5.03
CA PHE A 147 -13.80 9.25 4.52
C PHE A 147 -13.43 8.21 3.46
N ARG A 148 -12.43 8.51 2.64
CA ARG A 148 -11.92 7.63 1.59
C ARG A 148 -10.41 7.52 1.70
N VAL A 149 -9.89 6.31 1.50
CA VAL A 149 -8.44 6.08 1.40
C VAL A 149 -8.13 5.46 0.06
N GLU A 150 -7.14 6.00 -0.64
CA GLU A 150 -6.58 5.42 -1.86
C GLU A 150 -5.10 5.15 -1.66
N LEU A 151 -4.66 3.95 -2.05
CA LEU A 151 -3.27 3.53 -1.93
C LEU A 151 -2.70 3.32 -3.32
N ASN A 152 -1.86 4.24 -3.75
CA ASN A 152 -0.87 3.98 -4.79
C ASN A 152 0.38 3.45 -4.07
N VAL A 153 1.13 2.50 -4.64
CA VAL A 153 2.23 1.76 -3.97
C VAL A 153 3.17 2.64 -3.13
N ARG A 154 3.34 3.92 -3.50
CA ARG A 154 4.19 4.91 -2.84
C ARG A 154 3.45 6.12 -2.24
N LYS A 155 2.13 6.16 -2.28
CA LYS A 155 1.33 7.33 -1.88
C LYS A 155 -0.03 6.91 -1.34
N ALA A 156 -0.38 7.40 -0.16
CA ALA A 156 -1.75 7.38 0.34
C ALA A 156 -2.44 8.70 0.02
N ASN A 157 -3.64 8.65 -0.53
CA ASN A 157 -4.58 9.77 -0.52
C ASN A 157 -5.64 9.48 0.55
N VAL A 158 -5.95 10.46 1.40
CA VAL A 158 -6.99 10.35 2.43
C VAL A 158 -7.91 11.55 2.28
N CYS A 159 -9.18 11.30 2.00
CA CYS A 159 -10.19 12.34 1.87
C CYS A 159 -11.18 12.25 3.03
N PHE A 160 -11.39 13.33 3.76
CA PHE A 160 -12.44 13.44 4.77
C PHE A 160 -13.59 14.29 4.22
N TRP A 161 -14.78 13.70 4.13
CA TRP A 161 -15.97 14.40 3.65
C TRP A 161 -16.60 15.18 4.81
N LEU A 162 -16.72 16.50 4.65
CA LEU A 162 -17.23 17.38 5.69
C LEU A 162 -18.68 17.74 5.37
N ALA A 163 -19.63 17.08 6.03
CA ALA A 163 -21.04 17.45 5.94
C ALA A 163 -21.23 18.84 6.55
N ASN A 164 -21.99 19.71 5.87
CA ASN A 164 -22.39 21.03 6.36
C ASN A 164 -21.25 22.06 6.55
N VAL A 165 -20.06 21.81 6.01
CA VAL A 165 -18.96 22.79 6.02
C VAL A 165 -18.78 23.37 4.62
N ALA A 166 -18.99 24.69 4.49
CA ALA A 166 -18.74 25.40 3.25
C ALA A 166 -17.23 25.65 3.08
N LEU A 167 -16.57 24.80 2.29
CA LEU A 167 -15.13 24.95 2.03
C LEU A 167 -14.87 26.00 0.93
N PRO A 168 -13.91 26.91 1.10
CA PRO A 168 -13.50 27.87 0.07
C PRO A 168 -12.85 27.16 -1.14
N ALA A 169 -12.71 27.87 -2.25
CA ALA A 169 -12.05 27.33 -3.45
C ALA A 169 -10.57 27.01 -3.24
N ARG A 170 -9.91 27.78 -2.35
CA ARG A 170 -8.54 27.55 -1.92
C ARG A 170 -8.51 27.31 -0.41
N LEU A 171 -7.86 26.23 0.00
CA LEU A 171 -7.73 25.79 1.37
C LEU A 171 -6.29 25.94 1.85
N ASP A 172 -6.16 26.40 3.08
CA ASP A 172 -4.96 26.27 3.88
C ASP A 172 -5.33 25.81 5.30
N ALA A 173 -4.34 25.37 6.08
CA ALA A 173 -4.56 24.88 7.44
C ALA A 173 -5.04 25.96 8.43
N ASN A 174 -4.97 27.24 8.06
CA ASN A 174 -5.38 28.37 8.88
C ASN A 174 -6.71 28.98 8.42
N SER A 175 -7.36 28.39 7.41
CA SER A 175 -8.61 28.88 6.87
C SER A 175 -9.71 28.76 7.93
N GLU A 176 -10.47 29.84 8.14
CA GLU A 176 -11.52 29.89 9.16
C GLU A 176 -12.58 28.79 8.96
N ALA A 177 -12.87 28.44 7.70
CA ALA A 177 -13.77 27.36 7.32
C ALA A 177 -13.40 25.99 7.91
N VAL A 178 -12.13 25.78 8.30
CA VAL A 178 -11.64 24.53 8.90
C VAL A 178 -11.08 24.73 10.31
N ALA A 179 -11.39 25.86 10.97
CA ALA A 179 -10.84 26.19 12.28
C ALA A 179 -11.10 25.10 13.34
N VAL A 180 -12.28 24.47 13.32
CA VAL A 180 -12.64 23.37 14.24
C VAL A 180 -11.76 22.13 14.03
N PHE A 181 -11.28 21.92 12.80
CA PHE A 181 -10.41 20.81 12.43
C PHE A 181 -8.92 21.15 12.56
N ARG A 182 -8.56 22.40 12.87
CA ARG A 182 -7.18 22.90 12.82
C ARG A 182 -6.20 22.03 13.59
N HIS A 183 -6.57 21.58 14.78
CA HIS A 183 -5.71 20.73 15.60
C HIS A 183 -5.37 19.39 14.92
N VAL A 184 -6.35 18.75 14.27
CA VAL A 184 -6.17 17.49 13.54
C VAL A 184 -5.36 17.72 12.27
N ILE A 185 -5.66 18.82 11.55
CA ILE A 185 -4.93 19.19 10.33
C ILE A 185 -3.45 19.40 10.66
N LEU A 186 -3.14 20.16 11.70
CA LEU A 186 -1.76 20.40 12.12
C LEU A 186 -1.06 19.11 12.57
N GLY A 187 -1.76 18.23 13.28
CA GLY A 187 -1.24 16.90 13.64
C GLY A 187 -0.89 16.06 12.40
N ALA A 188 -1.80 15.99 11.43
CA ALA A 188 -1.56 15.28 10.17
C ALA A 188 -0.37 15.88 9.40
N LEU A 189 -0.24 17.20 9.35
CA LEU A 189 0.90 17.85 8.70
C LEU A 189 2.23 17.52 9.39
N ALA A 190 2.25 17.47 10.73
CA ALA A 190 3.43 17.08 11.49
C ALA A 190 3.86 15.63 11.23
N GLU A 191 2.89 14.74 10.99
CA GLU A 191 3.12 13.34 10.61
C GLU A 191 3.48 13.14 9.12
N GLY A 192 3.61 14.24 8.37
CA GLY A 192 4.05 14.22 6.97
C GLY A 192 2.94 14.03 5.95
N TYR A 193 1.67 14.19 6.34
CA TYR A 193 0.61 14.43 5.37
C TYR A 193 0.73 15.83 4.79
N GLN A 194 0.23 16.01 3.58
CA GLN A 194 0.15 17.29 2.90
C GLN A 194 -1.31 17.54 2.55
N LEU A 195 -1.82 18.71 2.94
CA LEU A 195 -3.17 19.14 2.59
C LEU A 195 -3.17 19.67 1.15
N ASN A 196 -4.10 19.19 0.33
CA ASN A 196 -4.34 19.75 -0.99
C ASN A 196 -4.95 21.15 -0.86
N ASP A 197 -4.52 22.07 -1.71
CA ASP A 197 -4.96 23.47 -1.69
C ASP A 197 -6.36 23.67 -2.28
N ALA A 198 -6.93 22.64 -2.91
CA ALA A 198 -8.30 22.62 -3.40
C ALA A 198 -9.14 21.57 -2.67
N PRO A 199 -10.43 21.84 -2.38
CA PRO A 199 -11.34 20.85 -1.84
C PRO A 199 -11.51 19.66 -2.78
N ALA A 200 -11.62 18.46 -2.21
CA ALA A 200 -12.10 17.31 -2.96
C ALA A 200 -13.59 17.48 -3.29
N LEU A 201 -13.95 17.09 -4.51
CA LEU A 201 -15.33 17.05 -4.98
C LEU A 201 -15.77 15.59 -5.12
N SER A 202 -16.92 15.25 -4.56
CA SER A 202 -17.52 13.93 -4.77
C SER A 202 -18.23 13.89 -6.14
N ALA A 203 -17.85 12.94 -6.99
CA ALA A 203 -18.47 12.77 -8.31
C ALA A 203 -19.98 12.42 -8.25
N GLY A 204 -20.48 11.96 -7.10
CA GLY A 204 -21.88 11.61 -6.88
C GLY A 204 -22.68 12.63 -6.05
N GLU A 205 -22.02 13.58 -5.39
CA GLU A 205 -22.67 14.56 -4.52
C GLU A 205 -21.98 15.93 -4.69
N PRO A 206 -22.52 16.82 -5.55
CA PRO A 206 -21.89 18.11 -5.88
C PRO A 206 -21.70 19.03 -4.65
N THR A 207 -22.49 18.81 -3.60
CA THR A 207 -22.48 19.57 -2.35
C THR A 207 -21.50 19.00 -1.32
N SER A 208 -21.04 17.76 -1.49
CA SER A 208 -20.10 17.13 -0.57
C SER A 208 -18.67 17.51 -0.94
N ARG A 209 -18.15 18.50 -0.22
CA ARG A 209 -16.75 18.91 -0.28
C ARG A 209 -15.95 18.20 0.81
N GLY A 210 -14.72 17.84 0.50
CA GLY A 210 -13.84 17.15 1.44
C GLY A 210 -12.46 17.77 1.52
N LEU A 211 -11.77 17.48 2.62
CA LEU A 211 -10.34 17.78 2.77
C LEU A 211 -9.54 16.60 2.26
N LEU A 212 -8.71 16.85 1.24
CA LEU A 212 -7.85 15.83 0.65
C LEU A 212 -6.43 15.98 1.18
N PHE A 213 -5.96 14.94 1.84
CA PHE A 213 -4.59 14.79 2.27
C PHE A 213 -3.87 13.80 1.38
N PHE A 214 -2.58 13.99 1.19
CA PHE A 214 -1.72 12.95 0.65
C PHE A 214 -0.44 12.77 1.47
N ARG A 215 0.04 11.54 1.52
CA ARG A 215 1.27 11.16 2.22
C ARG A 215 2.10 10.26 1.35
N SER A 216 3.39 10.56 1.23
CA SER A 216 4.36 9.64 0.62
C SER A 216 4.57 8.45 1.55
N LEU A 217 4.53 7.25 1.00
CA LEU A 217 4.75 5.99 1.71
C LEU A 217 6.15 5.46 1.41
N ASP A 218 6.69 4.67 2.34
CA ASP A 218 7.92 3.94 2.14
C ASP A 218 7.83 3.05 0.87
N PRO A 219 8.90 2.91 0.05
CA PRO A 219 8.87 2.07 -1.15
C PRO A 219 8.47 0.61 -0.88
N GLU A 220 8.72 0.12 0.33
CA GLU A 220 8.41 -1.22 0.80
C GLU A 220 7.21 -1.25 1.75
N PHE A 221 6.42 -0.17 1.83
CA PHE A 221 5.26 -0.03 2.72
C PHE A 221 4.35 -1.27 2.70
N LEU A 222 3.99 -1.74 1.51
CA LEU A 222 3.06 -2.88 1.39
C LEU A 222 3.66 -4.16 1.94
N VAL A 223 4.98 -4.36 1.91
CA VAL A 223 5.63 -5.60 2.36
C VAL A 223 6.10 -5.53 3.81
N ARG A 224 6.44 -4.35 4.32
CA ARG A 224 6.92 -4.11 5.71
C ARG A 224 5.77 -3.99 6.72
N PRO A 225 5.56 -4.98 7.62
CA PRO A 225 4.45 -4.96 8.56
C PRO A 225 4.47 -3.80 9.56
N ASP A 226 5.66 -3.38 9.99
CA ASP A 226 5.88 -2.24 10.89
C ASP A 226 5.38 -0.93 10.27
N GLN A 227 5.70 -0.70 8.99
CA GLN A 227 5.25 0.48 8.26
C GLN A 227 3.74 0.51 8.06
N ARG A 228 3.14 -0.65 7.75
CA ARG A 228 1.68 -0.78 7.66
C ARG A 228 1.02 -0.49 8.99
N LEU A 229 1.53 -1.07 10.08
CA LEU A 229 0.97 -0.90 11.42
C LEU A 229 1.03 0.56 11.85
N TYR A 230 2.18 1.21 11.68
CA TYR A 230 2.35 2.63 11.98
C TYR A 230 1.32 3.49 11.24
N PHE A 231 1.21 3.31 9.92
CA PHE A 231 0.27 4.07 9.09
C PHE A 231 -1.19 3.88 9.52
N VAL A 232 -1.63 2.65 9.79
CA VAL A 232 -3.03 2.42 10.17
C VAL A 232 -3.35 2.96 11.57
N GLN A 233 -2.39 2.91 12.49
CA GLN A 233 -2.56 3.50 13.83
C GLN A 233 -2.65 5.02 13.75
N ASP A 234 -1.71 5.66 13.06
CA ASP A 234 -1.68 7.10 12.86
C ASP A 234 -2.94 7.60 12.13
N LEU A 235 -3.32 6.93 11.04
CA LEU A 235 -4.59 7.21 10.36
C LEU A 235 -5.79 7.06 11.30
N SER A 236 -5.81 6.07 12.19
CA SER A 236 -6.90 5.91 13.15
C SER A 236 -7.01 7.10 14.11
N PHE A 237 -5.88 7.67 14.56
CA PHE A 237 -5.87 8.87 15.41
C PHE A 237 -6.37 10.09 14.64
N CYS A 238 -5.96 10.24 13.39
CA CYS A 238 -6.44 11.30 12.50
C CYS A 238 -7.96 11.19 12.27
N VAL A 239 -8.47 9.99 11.97
CA VAL A 239 -9.90 9.72 11.80
C VAL A 239 -10.69 10.08 13.06
N ARG A 240 -10.19 9.69 14.24
CA ARG A 240 -10.79 10.08 15.53
C ARG A 240 -10.80 11.58 15.72
N GLY A 241 -9.70 12.27 15.47
CA GLY A 241 -9.64 13.74 15.59
C GLY A 241 -10.67 14.43 14.69
N PHE A 242 -10.78 14.00 13.43
CA PHE A 242 -11.79 14.53 12.50
C PHE A 242 -13.21 14.29 12.98
N LEU A 243 -13.47 13.10 13.51
CA LEU A 243 -14.76 12.75 14.07
C LEU A 243 -15.12 13.61 15.29
N ASP A 244 -14.19 13.77 16.24
CA ASP A 244 -14.36 14.59 17.45
C ASP A 244 -14.65 16.05 17.08
N ALA A 245 -13.91 16.59 16.10
CA ALA A 245 -14.11 17.92 15.56
C ALA A 245 -15.48 18.09 14.88
N SER A 246 -15.90 17.13 14.06
CA SER A 246 -17.21 17.16 13.39
C SER A 246 -18.36 17.09 14.42
N LEU A 247 -18.23 16.27 15.46
CA LEU A 247 -19.19 16.20 16.56
C LEU A 247 -19.29 17.53 17.33
N ALA A 248 -18.15 18.17 17.61
CA ALA A 248 -18.12 19.48 18.26
C ALA A 248 -18.82 20.56 17.43
N SER A 249 -18.62 20.55 16.10
CA SER A 249 -19.26 21.50 15.19
C SER A 249 -20.78 21.36 15.13
N THR A 250 -21.31 20.16 15.35
CA THR A 250 -22.77 19.90 15.34
C THR A 250 -23.46 20.38 16.62
N LYS A 251 -22.72 20.47 17.73
CA LYS A 251 -23.24 20.90 19.05
C LYS A 251 -23.22 22.42 19.26
N GLN A 252 -22.47 23.17 18.45
CA GLN A 252 -22.48 24.63 18.53
C GLN A 252 -23.71 25.18 17.81
N PRO A 253 -24.58 25.97 18.47
CA PRO A 253 -25.63 26.69 17.77
C PRO A 253 -24.96 27.64 16.78
N GLN A 254 -25.30 27.52 15.49
CA GLN A 254 -24.87 28.48 14.48
C GLN A 254 -25.36 29.87 14.92
N VAL A 255 -24.47 30.67 15.50
CA VAL A 255 -24.69 32.11 15.63
C VAL A 255 -24.64 32.63 14.20
N ARG A 256 -25.82 32.75 13.59
CA ARG A 256 -25.97 33.39 12.29
C ARG A 256 -25.46 34.82 12.41
N ALA A 257 -24.44 35.15 11.62
CA ALA A 257 -24.11 36.52 11.30
C ALA A 257 -25.20 37.13 10.40
#